data_AF-F8PRW9-F1
#
_entry.id   AF-F8PRW9-F1
#
_cell.length_a   1.000
_cell.length_b   1.000
_cell.length_c   1.000
_cell.angle_alpha   90.00
_cell.angle_beta   90.00
_cell.angle_gamma   90.00
#
_symmetry.space_group_name_H-M   'P 1'
#
loop_
_entity.id
_entity.type
_entity.pdbx_description
1 polymer ?
#
loop_
_entity_poly.entity_id
_entity_poly.type
_entity_poly.pdbx_seq_one_letter_code
_entity_poly.pdbx_strand_id
1 'polypeptide(L)'
;KHHIVYMSNASMPWEMLEKAFCVRFVSSLPHAAPMELMKGVKDSITEASSSGVLTWDCKYEQEVMLQPYLLFVAGDNPMHAEECSHFGLQSNLFCRTCKVGGTQAHKKTDEGYQKVFGCSEPRTPQETCEAIKHQINTSLEPRGTEKVKRAAKNSGIRNTASDLIIRHLLELGKQLRKRKEGKPALPEAEVRQRLEQELETLLQGATLDDHINPLLGMPGVNVHQDTPTEILHTVLLGVVKYFLGQTVWLLDKAHLLTIFQAHLESLSKDGLNSPQLGAEYICRYKGGLIGKHFESLAQVMPYLIYDLVPQNVLHAWSVIGDLVVLLWHTRIDNLEEYLVSAESLVFGRT
;
A
#
# COMPACT_ATOMS: atom_id res chain seq x y z
N LYS A 1 -15.18 6.26 10.37
CA LYS A 1 -14.97 5.93 8.94
C LYS A 1 -15.84 4.73 8.64
N HIS A 2 -16.54 4.70 7.51
CA HIS A 2 -17.28 3.52 7.08
C HIS A 2 -16.38 2.72 6.14
N HIS A 3 -16.21 1.43 6.41
CA HIS A 3 -15.48 0.51 5.56
C HIS A 3 -16.47 -0.31 4.76
N ILE A 4 -16.22 -0.41 3.46
CA ILE A 4 -17.08 -1.11 2.51
C ILE A 4 -16.17 -1.98 1.64
N VAL A 5 -16.56 -3.23 1.44
CA VAL A 5 -15.89 -4.15 0.53
C VAL A 5 -16.70 -4.26 -0.75
N TYR A 6 -16.01 -4.04 -1.87
CA TYR A 6 -16.52 -4.29 -3.22
C TYR A 6 -15.66 -5.36 -3.90
N MET A 7 -16.25 -6.11 -4.81
CA MET A 7 -15.56 -7.10 -5.62
C MET A 7 -15.96 -6.96 -7.09
N SER A 8 -14.99 -7.20 -7.97
CA SER A 8 -15.18 -7.28 -9.41
C SER A 8 -14.61 -8.59 -9.92
N ASN A 9 -15.19 -9.17 -10.97
CA ASN A 9 -14.66 -10.38 -11.58
C ASN A 9 -13.50 -10.03 -12.52
N ALA A 10 -12.28 -10.39 -12.13
CA ALA A 10 -11.07 -10.10 -12.90
C ALA A 10 -10.98 -10.79 -14.27
N SER A 11 -11.83 -11.79 -14.56
CA SER A 11 -11.88 -12.42 -15.88
C SER A 11 -12.70 -11.62 -16.91
N MET A 12 -13.33 -10.52 -16.49
CA MET A 12 -14.05 -9.64 -17.41
C MET A 12 -13.09 -8.77 -18.23
N PRO A 13 -13.48 -8.38 -19.47
CA PRO A 13 -12.76 -7.36 -20.22
C PRO A 13 -12.64 -6.06 -19.42
N TRP A 14 -11.55 -5.32 -19.62
CA TRP A 14 -11.27 -4.11 -18.87
C TRP A 14 -12.39 -3.06 -18.98
N GLU A 15 -12.99 -2.90 -20.17
CA GLU A 15 -14.10 -1.97 -20.41
C GLU A 15 -15.35 -2.32 -19.59
N MET A 16 -15.43 -3.55 -19.07
CA MET A 16 -16.50 -3.99 -18.19
C MET A 16 -16.16 -3.75 -16.72
N LEU A 17 -14.88 -3.86 -16.31
CA LEU A 17 -14.46 -3.69 -14.91
C LEU A 17 -14.80 -2.30 -14.37
N GLU A 18 -14.75 -1.26 -15.20
CA GLU A 18 -15.07 0.12 -14.81
C GLU A 18 -16.57 0.41 -14.76
N LYS A 19 -17.42 -0.48 -15.28
CA LYS A 19 -18.87 -0.28 -15.26
C LYS A 19 -19.40 -0.58 -13.86
N ALA A 20 -20.23 0.33 -13.33
CA ALA A 20 -20.86 0.18 -12.03
C ALA A 20 -21.60 -1.16 -11.84
N PHE A 21 -22.15 -1.74 -12.92
CA PHE A 21 -22.79 -3.06 -12.88
C PHE A 21 -21.85 -4.20 -12.49
N CYS A 22 -20.56 -4.10 -12.84
CA CYS A 22 -19.55 -5.13 -12.61
C CYS A 22 -18.88 -5.00 -11.24
N VAL A 23 -19.06 -3.87 -10.56
CA VAL A 23 -18.60 -3.63 -9.19
C VAL A 23 -19.70 -4.07 -8.22
N ARG A 24 -19.48 -5.20 -7.54
CA ARG A 24 -20.47 -5.78 -6.63
C ARG A 24 -20.19 -5.37 -5.20
N PHE A 25 -21.20 -4.85 -4.53
CA PHE A 25 -21.18 -4.68 -3.08
C PHE A 25 -21.13 -6.06 -2.42
N VAL A 26 -20.24 -6.23 -1.44
CA VAL A 26 -20.07 -7.48 -0.70
C VAL A 26 -20.48 -7.31 0.74
N SER A 27 -19.90 -6.34 1.44
CA SER A 27 -20.16 -6.14 2.85
C SER A 27 -19.84 -4.72 3.31
N SER A 28 -20.56 -4.28 4.34
CA SER A 28 -20.24 -3.10 5.12
C SER A 28 -20.79 -3.28 6.53
N LEU A 29 -20.03 -2.91 7.55
CA LEU A 29 -20.53 -2.86 8.92
C LEU A 29 -20.02 -1.57 9.60
N PRO A 30 -20.90 -0.74 10.19
CA PRO A 30 -20.49 0.54 10.79
C PRO A 30 -19.45 0.43 11.92
N HIS A 31 -19.41 -0.73 12.58
CA HIS A 31 -18.58 -0.97 13.76
C HIS A 31 -17.44 -1.96 13.52
N ALA A 32 -17.37 -2.59 12.34
CA ALA A 32 -16.27 -3.48 12.02
C ALA A 32 -15.03 -2.72 11.58
N ALA A 33 -13.87 -3.17 12.05
CA ALA A 33 -12.59 -2.85 11.46
C ALA A 33 -12.45 -3.50 10.06
N PRO A 34 -11.58 -2.96 9.18
CA PRO A 34 -11.39 -3.52 7.83
C PRO A 34 -11.08 -5.02 7.83
N MET A 35 -10.20 -5.47 8.72
CA MET A 35 -9.78 -6.88 8.77
C MET A 35 -10.87 -7.81 9.31
N GLU A 36 -11.82 -7.30 10.11
CA GLU A 36 -13.00 -8.07 10.51
C GLU A 36 -13.94 -8.29 9.32
N LEU A 37 -14.13 -7.27 8.46
CA LEU A 37 -14.88 -7.44 7.21
C LEU A 37 -14.18 -8.43 6.28
N MET A 38 -12.86 -8.30 6.12
CA MET A 38 -12.08 -9.19 5.25
C MET A 38 -12.05 -10.63 5.75
N LYS A 39 -12.21 -10.87 7.05
CA LYS A 39 -12.35 -12.23 7.60
C LYS A 39 -13.61 -12.91 7.05
N GLY A 40 -14.76 -12.24 7.09
CA GLY A 40 -15.99 -12.76 6.49
C GLY A 40 -15.90 -12.99 4.98
N VAL A 41 -15.21 -12.10 4.27
CA VAL A 41 -14.95 -12.24 2.82
C VAL A 41 -14.05 -13.44 2.54
N LYS A 42 -12.94 -13.58 3.28
CA LYS A 42 -12.05 -14.74 3.18
C LYS A 42 -12.81 -16.04 3.39
N ASP A 43 -13.61 -16.13 4.44
CA ASP A 43 -14.33 -17.35 4.79
C ASP A 43 -15.33 -17.71 3.69
N SER A 44 -16.07 -16.73 3.18
CA SER A 44 -17.03 -16.92 2.06
C SER A 44 -16.33 -17.38 0.77
N ILE A 45 -15.20 -16.76 0.41
CA ILE A 45 -14.43 -17.15 -0.79
C ILE A 45 -13.84 -18.55 -0.61
N THR A 46 -13.31 -18.88 0.57
CA THR A 46 -12.70 -20.18 0.84
C THR A 46 -13.74 -21.29 0.82
N GLU A 47 -14.92 -21.06 1.39
CA GLU A 47 -16.06 -21.97 1.32
C GLU A 47 -16.49 -22.18 -0.13
N ALA A 48 -16.69 -21.11 -0.90
CA ALA A 48 -17.11 -21.20 -2.30
C ALA A 48 -16.04 -21.87 -3.19
N SER A 49 -14.76 -21.65 -2.92
CA SER A 49 -13.66 -22.27 -3.65
C SER A 49 -13.57 -23.78 -3.39
N SER A 50 -13.78 -24.20 -2.13
CA SER A 50 -13.67 -25.60 -1.71
C SER A 50 -14.92 -26.43 -2.05
N SER A 51 -16.12 -25.87 -1.86
CA SER A 51 -17.38 -26.54 -2.17
C SER A 51 -17.77 -26.44 -3.65
N GLY A 52 -17.30 -25.40 -4.34
CA GLY A 52 -17.75 -25.04 -5.68
C GLY A 52 -19.14 -24.39 -5.67
N VAL A 53 -19.38 -23.51 -6.63
CA VAL A 53 -20.69 -22.89 -6.84
C VAL A 53 -21.28 -23.43 -8.13
N LEU A 54 -22.28 -24.30 -8.02
CA LEU A 54 -23.02 -24.82 -9.18
C LEU A 54 -23.89 -23.71 -9.77
N THR A 55 -23.80 -23.51 -11.08
CA THR A 55 -24.57 -22.52 -11.82
C THR A 55 -24.83 -23.00 -13.25
N TRP A 56 -25.76 -22.34 -13.93
CA TRP A 56 -26.04 -22.62 -15.34
C TRP A 56 -25.24 -21.70 -16.26
N ASP A 57 -24.48 -22.28 -17.18
CA ASP A 57 -23.81 -21.53 -18.25
C ASP A 57 -24.76 -21.38 -19.45
N CYS A 58 -25.19 -20.15 -19.74
CA CYS A 58 -26.12 -19.89 -20.84
C CYS A 58 -25.49 -20.00 -22.24
N LYS A 59 -24.16 -20.00 -22.36
CA LYS A 59 -23.46 -20.17 -23.64
C LYS A 59 -23.33 -21.65 -24.01
N TYR A 60 -23.06 -22.49 -23.02
CA TYR A 60 -22.90 -23.94 -23.22
C TYR A 60 -24.16 -24.75 -22.91
N GLU A 61 -25.21 -24.11 -22.37
CA GLU A 61 -26.48 -24.74 -21.98
C GLU A 61 -26.27 -25.97 -21.09
N GLN A 62 -25.39 -25.84 -20.09
CA GLN A 62 -25.09 -26.92 -19.14
C GLN A 62 -24.79 -26.37 -17.75
N GLU A 63 -24.89 -27.25 -16.75
CA GLU A 63 -24.43 -26.95 -15.41
C GLU A 63 -22.90 -26.89 -15.39
N VAL A 64 -22.37 -25.83 -14.78
CA VAL A 64 -20.94 -25.63 -14.57
C VAL A 64 -20.68 -25.33 -13.09
N MET A 65 -19.47 -25.64 -12.63
CA MET A 65 -19.02 -25.33 -11.29
C MET A 65 -18.03 -24.16 -11.33
N LEU A 66 -18.31 -23.11 -10.57
CA LEU A 66 -17.40 -21.99 -10.39
C LEU A 66 -16.59 -22.17 -9.11
N GLN A 67 -15.27 -21.95 -9.19
CA GLN A 67 -14.37 -21.97 -8.06
C GLN A 67 -13.68 -20.59 -7.94
N PRO A 68 -14.26 -19.66 -7.16
CA PRO A 68 -13.68 -18.33 -7.03
C PRO A 68 -12.37 -18.39 -6.22
N TYR A 69 -11.48 -17.48 -6.52
CA TYR A 69 -10.31 -17.16 -5.71
C TYR A 69 -10.03 -15.66 -5.79
N LEU A 70 -9.33 -15.11 -4.80
CA LEU A 70 -8.94 -13.70 -4.81
C LEU A 70 -7.69 -13.55 -5.67
N LEU A 71 -7.72 -12.66 -6.65
CA LEU A 71 -6.58 -12.39 -7.53
C LEU A 71 -5.63 -11.35 -6.93
N PHE A 72 -6.16 -10.21 -6.50
CA PHE A 72 -5.43 -9.16 -5.79
C PHE A 72 -6.41 -8.28 -5.02
N VAL A 73 -5.91 -7.44 -4.12
CA VAL A 73 -6.71 -6.42 -3.42
C VAL A 73 -6.31 -5.04 -3.92
N ALA A 74 -7.30 -4.25 -4.31
CA ALA A 74 -7.12 -2.86 -4.72
C ALA A 74 -7.51 -1.90 -3.60
N GLY A 75 -6.66 -0.91 -3.36
CA GLY A 75 -6.84 0.08 -2.33
C GLY A 75 -5.90 1.26 -2.49
N ASP A 76 -6.11 2.30 -1.69
CA ASP A 76 -5.14 3.37 -1.53
C ASP A 76 -3.96 2.91 -0.64
N ASN A 77 -2.90 3.70 -0.59
CA ASN A 77 -1.72 3.34 0.21
C ASN A 77 -2.03 3.09 1.71
N PRO A 78 -2.89 3.87 2.38
CA PRO A 78 -3.36 3.55 3.73
C PRO A 78 -4.08 2.19 3.85
N MET A 79 -4.99 1.86 2.93
CA MET A 79 -5.71 0.59 2.98
C MET A 79 -4.78 -0.59 2.68
N HIS A 80 -3.90 -0.49 1.68
CA HIS A 80 -2.88 -1.52 1.45
C HIS A 80 -1.96 -1.70 2.67
N ALA A 81 -1.62 -0.63 3.40
CA ALA A 81 -0.86 -0.77 4.63
C ALA A 81 -1.63 -1.58 5.70
N GLU A 82 -2.94 -1.38 5.82
CA GLU A 82 -3.81 -2.18 6.69
C GLU A 82 -3.83 -3.66 6.24
N GLU A 83 -4.07 -3.90 4.95
CA GLU A 83 -4.19 -5.23 4.34
C GLU A 83 -2.86 -6.02 4.37
N CYS A 84 -1.71 -5.35 4.39
CA CYS A 84 -0.40 -5.98 4.56
C CYS A 84 0.07 -6.07 6.01
N SER A 85 -0.72 -5.62 7.00
CA SER A 85 -0.29 -5.46 8.40
C SER A 85 0.97 -4.60 8.55
N HIS A 86 1.07 -3.53 7.77
CA HIS A 86 2.25 -2.70 7.63
C HIS A 86 2.15 -1.40 8.45
N PHE A 87 3.22 -1.06 9.17
CA PHE A 87 3.25 0.08 10.11
C PHE A 87 3.36 1.46 9.43
N GLY A 88 3.64 1.49 8.13
CA GLY A 88 3.72 2.71 7.33
C GLY A 88 5.05 3.47 7.48
N LEU A 89 5.04 4.75 7.11
CA LEU A 89 6.24 5.59 6.95
C LEU A 89 7.02 5.88 8.25
N GLN A 90 6.40 5.67 9.42
CA GLN A 90 7.03 5.87 10.72
C GLN A 90 7.96 4.73 11.14
N SER A 91 7.88 3.60 10.43
CA SER A 91 8.75 2.46 10.65
C SER A 91 10.17 2.68 10.10
N ASN A 92 11.09 1.82 10.53
CA ASN A 92 12.41 1.74 9.92
C ASN A 92 12.31 1.07 8.54
N LEU A 93 11.49 0.02 8.40
CA LEU A 93 11.28 -0.70 7.14
C LEU A 93 9.91 -0.37 6.57
N PHE A 94 9.84 0.64 5.69
CA PHE A 94 8.58 1.32 5.34
C PHE A 94 7.94 0.85 4.03
N CYS A 95 8.58 -0.06 3.30
CA CYS A 95 7.98 -0.65 2.10
C CYS A 95 7.14 -1.88 2.49
N ARG A 96 5.95 -1.98 1.91
CA ARG A 96 5.07 -3.13 2.10
C ARG A 96 5.49 -4.36 1.29
N THR A 97 6.25 -4.18 0.21
CA THR A 97 6.68 -5.31 -0.64
C THR A 97 8.03 -5.88 -0.22
N CYS A 98 8.95 -5.05 0.29
CA CYS A 98 10.30 -5.49 0.66
C CYS A 98 10.79 -4.84 1.95
N LYS A 99 11.93 -5.32 2.46
CA LYS A 99 12.57 -4.86 3.70
C LYS A 99 13.50 -3.66 3.47
N VAL A 100 13.16 -2.76 2.54
CA VAL A 100 13.96 -1.54 2.32
C VAL A 100 13.70 -0.53 3.45
N GLY A 101 14.76 0.16 3.86
CA GLY A 101 14.67 1.25 4.81
C GLY A 101 15.90 1.35 5.73
N GLY A 102 15.65 1.63 7.00
CA GLY A 102 16.66 1.93 8.00
C GLY A 102 16.13 2.98 8.99
N THR A 103 16.95 3.31 9.99
CA THR A 103 16.61 4.40 10.90
C THR A 103 16.47 5.71 10.11
N GLN A 104 15.71 6.66 10.66
CA GLN A 104 15.58 7.98 10.03
C GLN A 104 16.93 8.70 9.90
N ALA A 105 17.90 8.40 10.78
CA ALA A 105 19.25 8.92 10.65
C ALA A 105 19.97 8.29 9.44
N HIS A 106 19.88 6.96 9.27
CA HIS A 106 20.48 6.26 8.14
C HIS A 106 19.87 6.71 6.80
N LYS A 107 18.55 6.80 6.69
CA LYS A 107 17.87 7.23 5.45
C LYS A 107 18.21 8.67 5.00
N LYS A 108 18.83 9.48 5.88
CA LYS A 108 19.30 10.83 5.59
C LYS A 108 20.77 10.89 5.17
N THR A 109 21.51 9.78 5.22
CA THR A 109 22.86 9.71 4.64
C THR A 109 22.75 9.42 3.14
N ASP A 110 23.77 9.79 2.37
CA ASP A 110 23.78 9.52 0.92
C ASP A 110 23.62 8.04 0.61
N GLU A 111 24.33 7.18 1.36
CA GLU A 111 24.23 5.72 1.23
C GLU A 111 22.81 5.21 1.52
N GLY A 112 22.21 5.66 2.62
CA GLY A 112 20.87 5.21 3.01
C GLY A 112 19.79 5.74 2.08
N TYR A 113 19.94 6.97 1.58
CA TYR A 113 19.06 7.55 0.57
C TYR A 113 19.14 6.79 -0.75
N GLN A 114 20.35 6.48 -1.24
CA GLN A 114 20.54 5.69 -2.46
C GLN A 114 19.91 4.29 -2.33
N LYS A 115 20.08 3.62 -1.18
CA LYS A 115 19.50 2.30 -0.92
C LYS A 115 17.97 2.28 -0.97
N VAL A 116 17.29 3.40 -0.71
CA VAL A 116 15.82 3.48 -0.78
C VAL A 116 15.30 3.28 -2.21
N PHE A 117 16.09 3.59 -3.23
CA PHE A 117 15.72 3.41 -4.63
C PHE A 117 16.02 2.02 -5.18
N GLY A 118 16.59 1.13 -4.36
CA GLY A 118 16.85 -0.27 -4.72
C GLY A 118 15.80 -1.24 -4.17
N CYS A 119 15.74 -2.42 -4.77
CA CYS A 119 14.99 -3.55 -4.19
C CYS A 119 15.77 -4.16 -3.01
N SER A 120 15.08 -4.38 -1.90
CA SER A 120 15.58 -5.16 -0.77
C SER A 120 14.94 -6.54 -0.75
N GLU A 121 15.30 -7.36 0.22
CA GLU A 121 14.71 -8.67 0.46
C GLU A 121 13.17 -8.57 0.50
N PRO A 122 12.44 -9.37 -0.31
CA PRO A 122 10.97 -9.38 -0.30
C PRO A 122 10.41 -9.75 1.08
N ARG A 123 9.23 -9.23 1.41
CA ARG A 123 8.48 -9.66 2.58
C ARG A 123 7.65 -10.89 2.24
N THR A 124 7.46 -11.77 3.22
CA THR A 124 6.52 -12.89 3.09
C THR A 124 5.36 -12.77 4.08
N PRO A 125 4.18 -13.32 3.76
CA PRO A 125 3.07 -13.39 4.71
C PRO A 125 3.46 -14.16 5.99
N GLN A 126 4.23 -15.24 5.84
CA GLN A 126 4.75 -16.05 6.94
C GLN A 126 5.56 -15.23 7.95
N GLU A 127 6.57 -14.47 7.49
CA GLU A 127 7.39 -13.61 8.35
C GLU A 127 6.55 -12.52 9.03
N THR A 128 5.49 -12.06 8.34
CA THR A 128 4.58 -11.05 8.88
C THR A 128 3.74 -11.65 10.02
N CYS A 129 3.19 -12.85 9.84
CA CYS A 129 2.52 -13.61 10.89
C CYS A 129 3.43 -13.82 12.11
N GLU A 130 4.67 -14.27 11.88
CA GLU A 130 5.66 -14.49 12.93
C GLU A 130 6.00 -13.19 13.67
N ALA A 131 6.16 -12.08 12.96
CA ALA A 131 6.40 -10.77 13.56
C ALA A 131 5.21 -10.30 14.43
N ILE A 132 3.97 -10.59 14.02
CA ILE A 132 2.77 -10.27 14.81
C ILE A 132 2.71 -11.16 16.06
N LYS A 133 2.89 -12.48 15.93
CA LYS A 133 2.93 -13.42 17.06
C LYS A 133 4.04 -13.04 18.04
N HIS A 134 5.22 -12.64 17.55
CA HIS A 134 6.30 -12.15 18.37
C HIS A 134 5.91 -10.88 19.16
N GLN A 135 5.20 -9.93 18.53
CA GLN A 135 4.71 -8.73 19.21
C GLN A 135 3.67 -9.06 20.30
N ILE A 136 2.76 -10.00 20.06
CA ILE A 136 1.80 -10.48 21.07
C ILE A 136 2.54 -11.11 22.25
N ASN A 137 3.48 -12.02 22.00
CA ASN A 137 4.30 -12.63 23.06
C ASN A 137 5.13 -11.59 23.83
N THR A 138 5.69 -10.60 23.12
CA THR A 138 6.44 -9.49 23.72
C THR A 138 5.56 -8.63 24.65
N SER A 139 4.24 -8.59 24.43
CA SER A 139 3.32 -7.86 25.31
C SER A 139 3.19 -8.47 26.71
N LEU A 140 3.51 -9.76 26.86
CA LEU A 140 3.51 -10.49 28.13
C LEU A 140 4.74 -10.14 28.99
N GLU A 141 5.80 -9.62 28.36
CA GLU A 141 7.09 -9.35 29.00
C GLU A 141 7.10 -8.06 29.85
N PRO A 142 8.05 -7.95 30.81
CA PRO A 142 8.26 -6.70 31.52
C PRO A 142 8.73 -5.61 30.56
N ARG A 143 8.24 -4.39 30.78
CA ARG A 143 8.42 -3.23 29.88
C ARG A 143 7.92 -3.50 28.45
N GLY A 144 6.90 -4.35 28.30
CA GLY A 144 6.33 -4.76 27.01
C GLY A 144 5.95 -3.59 26.10
N THR A 145 5.44 -2.47 26.63
CA THR A 145 5.00 -1.34 25.80
C THR A 145 6.11 -0.81 24.88
N GLU A 146 7.31 -0.58 25.42
CA GLU A 146 8.43 -0.06 24.64
C GLU A 146 9.08 -1.14 23.77
N LYS A 147 9.06 -2.41 24.22
CA LYS A 147 9.54 -3.54 23.44
C LYS A 147 8.67 -3.79 22.20
N VAL A 148 7.35 -3.80 22.35
CA VAL A 148 6.39 -3.97 21.23
C VAL A 148 6.51 -2.81 20.25
N LYS A 149 6.54 -1.55 20.72
CA LYS A 149 6.75 -0.39 19.83
C LYS A 149 8.05 -0.50 19.05
N ARG A 150 9.13 -0.92 19.70
CA ARG A 150 10.44 -1.12 19.05
C ARG A 150 10.39 -2.26 18.04
N ALA A 151 9.75 -3.38 18.38
CA ALA A 151 9.58 -4.51 17.47
C ALA A 151 8.80 -4.09 16.21
N ALA A 152 7.64 -3.45 16.37
CA ALA A 152 6.83 -2.93 15.26
C ALA A 152 7.60 -1.91 14.41
N LYS A 153 8.32 -0.98 15.05
CA LYS A 153 9.14 0.01 14.33
C LYS A 153 10.28 -0.63 13.54
N ASN A 154 10.94 -1.63 14.10
CA ASN A 154 12.10 -2.28 13.48
C ASN A 154 11.67 -3.21 12.34
N SER A 155 10.59 -3.97 12.50
CA SER A 155 10.08 -4.87 11.46
C SER A 155 9.28 -4.15 10.38
N GLY A 156 8.70 -2.99 10.72
CA GLY A 156 7.71 -2.31 9.88
C GLY A 156 6.34 -2.99 9.89
N ILE A 157 6.10 -3.92 10.82
CA ILE A 157 4.85 -4.68 10.91
C ILE A 157 4.03 -4.18 12.09
N ARG A 158 2.75 -3.88 11.83
CA ARG A 158 1.74 -3.56 12.83
C ARG A 158 0.40 -4.11 12.37
N ASN A 159 -0.16 -5.01 13.16
CA ASN A 159 -1.46 -5.62 12.88
C ASN A 159 -2.55 -5.04 13.78
N THR A 160 -3.38 -4.19 13.19
CA THR A 160 -4.55 -3.58 13.83
C THR A 160 -5.57 -4.60 14.33
N ALA A 161 -5.70 -5.77 13.68
CA ALA A 161 -6.61 -6.81 14.12
C ALA A 161 -6.27 -7.33 15.53
N SER A 162 -4.98 -7.36 15.89
CA SER A 162 -4.49 -7.77 17.22
C SER A 162 -4.22 -6.59 18.18
N ASP A 163 -4.40 -5.33 17.75
CA ASP A 163 -4.03 -4.15 18.55
C ASP A 163 -4.85 -4.05 19.85
N LEU A 164 -6.09 -4.55 19.87
CA LEU A 164 -6.91 -4.58 21.09
C LEU A 164 -6.35 -5.57 22.12
N ILE A 165 -6.01 -6.79 21.68
CA ILE A 165 -5.40 -7.82 22.53
C ILE A 165 -4.09 -7.30 23.12
N ILE A 166 -3.19 -6.78 22.27
CA ILE A 166 -1.90 -6.24 22.71
C ILE A 166 -2.10 -5.11 23.73
N ARG A 167 -3.01 -4.17 23.47
CA ARG A 167 -3.26 -3.05 24.39
C ARG A 167 -3.78 -3.51 25.75
N HIS A 168 -4.71 -4.46 25.75
CA HIS A 168 -5.26 -5.04 26.98
C HIS A 168 -4.18 -5.72 27.81
N LEU A 169 -3.37 -6.60 27.20
CA LEU A 169 -2.27 -7.30 27.89
C LEU A 169 -1.22 -6.34 28.43
N LEU A 170 -0.87 -5.30 27.68
CA LEU A 170 0.07 -4.27 28.13
C LEU A 170 -0.47 -3.49 29.34
N GLU A 171 -1.77 -3.16 29.35
CA GLU A 171 -2.39 -2.42 30.44
C GLU A 171 -2.54 -3.29 31.70
N LEU A 172 -3.06 -4.51 31.56
CA LEU A 172 -3.11 -5.49 32.64
C LEU A 172 -1.71 -5.75 33.21
N GLY A 173 -0.70 -5.88 32.35
CA GLY A 173 0.68 -6.07 32.74
C GLY A 173 1.24 -4.91 33.56
N LYS A 174 0.84 -3.66 33.30
CA LYS A 174 1.22 -2.50 34.13
C LYS A 174 0.52 -2.55 35.48
N GLN A 175 -0.76 -2.91 35.51
CA GLN A 175 -1.55 -2.97 36.73
C GLN A 175 -1.05 -4.05 37.69
N LEU A 176 -0.72 -5.24 37.18
CA LEU A 176 -0.18 -6.35 37.97
C LEU A 176 1.20 -6.03 38.56
N ARG A 177 2.03 -5.24 37.85
CA ARG A 177 3.37 -4.84 38.30
C ARG A 177 3.37 -3.60 39.20
N LYS A 178 2.24 -2.91 39.34
CA LYS A 178 2.12 -1.74 40.22
C LYS A 178 2.16 -2.19 41.69
N ARG A 179 3.09 -1.64 42.47
CA ARG A 179 3.12 -1.86 43.92
C ARG A 179 1.85 -1.33 44.57
N LYS A 180 1.21 -2.14 45.40
CA LYS A 180 0.11 -1.72 46.27
C LYS A 180 0.67 -1.49 47.67
N GLU A 181 0.15 -0.48 48.35
CA GLU A 181 0.56 -0.13 49.70
C GLU A 181 0.36 -1.35 50.63
N GLY A 182 1.40 -1.71 51.38
CA GLY A 182 1.39 -2.88 52.27
C GLY A 182 1.46 -4.26 51.61
N LYS A 183 1.62 -4.37 50.28
CA LYS A 183 1.80 -5.67 49.59
C LYS A 183 3.09 -5.70 48.77
N PRO A 184 3.87 -6.81 48.82
CA PRO A 184 5.02 -6.98 47.95
C PRO A 184 4.59 -6.99 46.48
N ALA A 185 5.49 -6.57 45.59
CA ALA A 185 5.24 -6.69 44.16
C ALA A 185 5.10 -8.17 43.78
N LEU A 186 4.19 -8.47 42.86
CA LEU A 186 4.04 -9.84 42.35
C LEU A 186 5.35 -10.27 41.66
N PRO A 187 5.82 -11.51 41.87
CA PRO A 187 6.93 -12.07 41.12
C PRO A 187 6.64 -12.04 39.61
N GLU A 188 7.66 -11.75 38.80
CA GLU A 188 7.48 -11.62 37.35
C GLU A 188 6.94 -12.90 36.69
N ALA A 189 7.32 -14.07 37.20
CA ALA A 189 6.79 -15.36 36.75
C ALA A 189 5.27 -15.48 36.97
N GLU A 190 4.77 -14.99 38.11
CA GLU A 190 3.33 -15.00 38.42
C GLU A 190 2.57 -13.99 37.56
N VAL A 191 3.16 -12.80 37.32
CA VAL A 191 2.58 -11.82 36.39
C VAL A 191 2.46 -12.41 34.99
N ARG A 192 3.52 -13.06 34.49
CA ARG A 192 3.52 -13.70 33.18
C ARG A 192 2.44 -14.77 33.08
N GLN A 193 2.33 -15.67 34.07
CA GLN A 193 1.30 -16.71 34.08
C GLN A 193 -0.12 -16.13 34.00
N ARG A 194 -0.40 -15.05 34.74
CA ARG A 194 -1.71 -14.37 34.69
C ARG A 194 -1.98 -13.73 33.32
N LEU A 195 -0.96 -13.18 32.66
CA LEU A 195 -1.11 -12.61 31.32
C LEU A 195 -1.30 -13.69 30.25
N GLU A 196 -0.66 -14.85 30.39
CA GLU A 196 -0.86 -16.01 29.52
C GLU A 196 -2.30 -16.54 29.67
N GLN A 197 -2.81 -16.68 30.90
CA GLN A 197 -4.21 -17.03 31.17
C GLN A 197 -5.21 -16.01 30.60
N GLU A 198 -4.91 -14.72 30.72
CA GLU A 198 -5.75 -13.68 30.14
C GLU A 198 -5.74 -13.76 28.61
N LEU A 199 -4.59 -14.01 27.99
CA LEU A 199 -4.50 -14.21 26.55
C LEU A 199 -5.35 -15.41 26.11
N GLU A 200 -5.23 -16.56 26.77
CA GLU A 200 -6.08 -17.73 26.50
C GLU A 200 -7.58 -17.41 26.62
N THR A 201 -7.95 -16.61 27.63
CA THR A 201 -9.33 -16.16 27.84
C THR A 201 -9.81 -15.27 26.69
N LEU A 202 -8.97 -14.33 26.24
CA LEU A 202 -9.29 -13.45 25.11
C LEU A 202 -9.45 -14.21 23.79
N LEU A 203 -8.70 -15.30 23.60
CA LEU A 203 -8.78 -16.13 22.39
C LEU A 203 -10.02 -17.04 22.38
N GLN A 204 -10.68 -17.29 23.52
CA GLN A 204 -11.93 -18.07 23.59
C GLN A 204 -11.86 -19.44 22.88
N GLY A 205 -10.70 -20.10 22.94
CA GLY A 205 -10.45 -21.39 22.29
C GLY A 205 -10.04 -21.30 20.81
N ALA A 206 -10.01 -20.11 20.22
CA ALA A 206 -9.41 -19.85 18.92
C ALA A 206 -7.88 -19.78 19.00
N THR A 207 -7.23 -19.82 17.84
CA THR A 207 -5.78 -19.66 17.74
C THR A 207 -5.40 -18.19 17.55
N LEU A 208 -4.14 -17.84 17.77
CA LEU A 208 -3.65 -16.50 17.39
C LEU A 208 -3.88 -16.19 15.91
N ASP A 209 -3.85 -17.20 15.03
CA ASP A 209 -4.03 -17.02 13.59
C ASP A 209 -5.46 -16.55 13.25
N ASP A 210 -6.44 -16.82 14.11
CA ASP A 210 -7.82 -16.35 13.96
C ASP A 210 -8.00 -14.87 14.36
N HIS A 211 -7.03 -14.30 15.08
CA HIS A 211 -7.05 -12.92 15.59
C HIS A 211 -6.00 -12.00 14.93
N ILE A 212 -5.32 -12.48 13.89
CA ILE A 212 -4.45 -11.65 13.05
C ILE A 212 -5.13 -11.33 11.71
N ASN A 213 -4.48 -10.49 10.92
CA ASN A 213 -4.97 -10.14 9.59
C ASN A 213 -5.28 -11.42 8.77
N PRO A 214 -6.54 -11.63 8.35
CA PRO A 214 -6.98 -12.87 7.72
C PRO A 214 -6.33 -13.10 6.35
N LEU A 215 -5.93 -12.03 5.65
CA LEU A 215 -5.34 -12.09 4.32
C LEU A 215 -3.95 -12.74 4.32
N LEU A 216 -3.23 -12.70 5.45
CA LEU A 216 -1.90 -13.31 5.57
C LEU A 216 -1.93 -14.84 5.41
N GLY A 217 -3.07 -15.47 5.70
CA GLY A 217 -3.30 -16.91 5.53
C GLY A 217 -4.36 -17.22 4.49
N MET A 218 -4.58 -16.32 3.52
CA MET A 218 -5.53 -16.57 2.43
C MET A 218 -4.88 -17.42 1.33
N PRO A 219 -5.46 -18.58 0.95
CA PRO A 219 -4.89 -19.42 -0.09
C PRO A 219 -4.77 -18.67 -1.42
N GLY A 220 -3.61 -18.81 -2.08
CA GLY A 220 -3.35 -18.21 -3.39
C GLY A 220 -3.07 -16.71 -3.39
N VAL A 221 -2.96 -16.08 -2.21
CA VAL A 221 -2.71 -14.64 -2.08
C VAL A 221 -1.48 -14.38 -1.23
N ASN A 222 -0.56 -13.59 -1.77
CA ASN A 222 0.53 -12.97 -1.05
C ASN A 222 0.27 -11.48 -0.95
N VAL A 223 -0.18 -11.00 0.22
CA VAL A 223 -0.51 -9.58 0.44
C VAL A 223 0.61 -8.60 0.08
N HIS A 224 1.88 -9.02 0.09
CA HIS A 224 3.02 -8.15 -0.23
C HIS A 224 3.28 -8.04 -1.74
N GLN A 225 2.73 -8.96 -2.54
CA GLN A 225 2.84 -9.01 -4.00
C GLN A 225 1.50 -8.65 -4.68
N ASP A 226 0.38 -9.08 -4.09
CA ASP A 226 -0.98 -8.97 -4.64
C ASP A 226 -1.75 -7.76 -4.08
N THR A 227 -1.02 -6.72 -3.65
CA THR A 227 -1.54 -5.38 -3.35
C THR A 227 -0.85 -4.36 -4.26
N PRO A 228 -1.25 -4.31 -5.56
CA PRO A 228 -0.57 -3.51 -6.57
C PRO A 228 -0.41 -2.04 -6.15
N THR A 229 0.68 -1.42 -6.58
CA THR A 229 0.98 -0.04 -6.18
C THR A 229 -0.01 0.94 -6.77
N GLU A 230 -0.66 1.68 -5.87
CA GLU A 230 -1.58 2.73 -6.25
C GLU A 230 -0.78 3.88 -6.89
N ILE A 231 -1.10 4.16 -8.14
CA ILE A 231 -0.32 5.02 -9.02
C ILE A 231 -0.52 6.51 -8.67
N LEU A 232 -1.73 6.88 -8.26
CA LEU A 232 -2.07 8.29 -8.02
C LEU A 232 -1.28 8.88 -6.85
N HIS A 233 -1.22 8.26 -5.67
CA HIS A 233 -0.43 8.80 -4.55
C HIS A 233 1.06 8.54 -4.68
N THR A 234 1.45 7.41 -5.28
CA THR A 234 2.87 7.01 -5.35
C THR A 234 3.62 7.73 -6.47
N VAL A 235 3.02 7.81 -7.66
CA VAL A 235 3.67 8.37 -8.85
C VAL A 235 3.21 9.80 -9.09
N LEU A 236 1.90 10.05 -9.23
CA LEU A 236 1.41 11.38 -9.60
C LEU A 236 1.58 12.41 -8.48
N LEU A 237 1.02 12.14 -7.29
CA LEU A 237 1.11 13.01 -6.12
C LEU A 237 2.44 12.83 -5.35
N GLY A 238 3.21 11.80 -5.68
CA GLY A 238 4.56 11.56 -5.22
C GLY A 238 5.57 12.12 -6.22
N VAL A 239 6.19 11.23 -7.00
CA VAL A 239 7.29 11.54 -7.92
C VAL A 239 7.02 12.77 -8.79
N VAL A 240 5.92 12.80 -9.55
CA VAL A 240 5.61 13.86 -10.51
C VAL A 240 5.38 15.19 -9.80
N LYS A 241 4.56 15.22 -8.74
CA LYS A 241 4.28 16.44 -7.97
C LYS A 241 5.53 17.07 -7.38
N TYR A 242 6.37 16.27 -6.71
CA TYR A 242 7.58 16.81 -6.08
C TYR A 242 8.61 17.24 -7.12
N PHE A 243 8.72 16.51 -8.24
CA PHE A 243 9.62 16.88 -9.31
C PHE A 243 9.14 18.14 -10.08
N LEU A 244 7.84 18.31 -10.24
CA LEU A 244 7.25 19.57 -10.73
C LEU A 244 7.57 20.73 -9.79
N GLY A 245 7.46 20.54 -8.47
CA GLY A 245 7.84 21.56 -7.49
C GLY A 245 9.28 22.03 -7.67
N GLN A 246 10.22 21.10 -7.86
CA GLN A 246 11.63 21.42 -8.14
C GLN A 246 11.80 22.14 -9.48
N THR A 247 11.08 21.70 -10.52
CA THR A 247 11.14 22.29 -11.85
C THR A 247 10.63 23.73 -11.84
N VAL A 248 9.46 23.96 -11.22
CA VAL A 248 8.88 25.28 -11.03
C VAL A 248 9.82 26.20 -10.25
N TRP A 249 10.48 25.70 -9.21
CA TRP A 249 11.45 26.49 -8.45
C TRP A 249 12.62 26.97 -9.34
N LEU A 250 13.12 26.13 -10.24
CA LEU A 250 14.16 26.51 -11.21
C LEU A 250 13.66 27.59 -12.17
N LEU A 251 12.45 27.42 -12.71
CA LEU A 251 11.83 28.37 -13.64
C LEU A 251 11.57 29.72 -12.96
N ASP A 252 11.07 29.72 -11.74
CA ASP A 252 10.85 30.93 -10.93
C ASP A 252 12.16 31.69 -10.69
N LYS A 253 13.21 30.97 -10.28
CA LYS A 253 14.54 31.55 -10.03
C LYS A 253 15.14 32.19 -11.29
N ALA A 254 14.86 31.62 -12.46
CA ALA A 254 15.33 32.11 -13.75
C ALA A 254 14.38 33.12 -14.43
N HIS A 255 13.24 33.46 -13.81
CA HIS A 255 12.18 34.29 -14.38
C HIS A 255 11.58 33.74 -15.70
N LEU A 256 11.54 32.42 -15.85
CA LEU A 256 11.08 31.72 -17.07
C LEU A 256 9.64 31.20 -17.00
N LEU A 257 8.91 31.45 -15.91
CA LEU A 257 7.53 30.93 -15.77
C LEU A 257 6.56 31.46 -16.85
N THR A 258 6.74 32.70 -17.31
CA THR A 258 5.92 33.26 -18.38
C THR A 258 6.16 32.56 -19.71
N ILE A 259 7.41 32.15 -19.99
CA ILE A 259 7.76 31.37 -21.18
C ILE A 259 7.18 29.96 -21.07
N PHE A 260 7.34 29.31 -19.92
CA PHE A 260 6.71 28.01 -19.65
C PHE A 260 5.18 28.06 -19.85
N GLN A 261 4.51 29.10 -19.35
CA GLN A 261 3.09 29.30 -19.57
C GLN A 261 2.74 29.45 -21.06
N ALA A 262 3.53 30.22 -21.81
CA ALA A 262 3.33 30.39 -23.24
C ALA A 262 3.52 29.08 -24.03
N HIS A 263 4.53 28.26 -23.68
CA HIS A 263 4.72 26.93 -24.26
C HIS A 263 3.52 26.03 -23.98
N LEU A 264 3.02 26.03 -22.74
CA LEU A 264 1.88 25.22 -22.33
C LEU A 264 0.58 25.63 -23.05
N GLU A 265 0.38 26.94 -23.26
CA GLU A 265 -0.77 27.46 -24.02
C GLU A 265 -0.67 27.13 -25.52
N SER A 266 0.55 27.06 -26.05
CA SER A 266 0.83 26.78 -27.47
C SER A 266 0.84 25.29 -27.82
N LEU A 267 0.80 24.41 -26.82
CA LEU A 267 0.84 22.97 -27.03
C LEU A 267 -0.41 22.51 -27.80
N SER A 268 -0.21 21.73 -28.88
CA SER A 268 -1.34 21.02 -29.48
C SER A 268 -1.94 20.06 -28.46
N LYS A 269 -3.28 20.10 -28.37
CA LYS A 269 -4.06 19.25 -27.47
C LYS A 269 -4.53 17.98 -28.18
N ASP A 270 -4.24 17.87 -29.48
CA ASP A 270 -4.61 16.71 -30.29
C ASP A 270 -3.88 15.46 -29.77
N GLY A 271 -4.64 14.42 -29.44
CA GLY A 271 -4.11 13.17 -28.88
C GLY A 271 -4.01 13.11 -27.35
N LEU A 272 -4.23 14.22 -26.63
CA LEU A 272 -4.35 14.19 -25.17
C LEU A 272 -5.80 13.87 -24.76
N ASN A 273 -6.03 12.70 -24.15
CA ASN A 273 -7.34 12.30 -23.60
C ASN A 273 -7.70 13.04 -22.29
N SER A 274 -7.29 14.30 -22.14
CA SER A 274 -7.35 15.04 -20.86
C SER A 274 -8.20 16.31 -20.92
N PRO A 275 -8.96 16.64 -19.85
CA PRO A 275 -9.64 17.92 -19.75
C PRO A 275 -8.63 19.07 -19.69
N GLN A 276 -8.55 19.85 -20.77
CA GLN A 276 -7.86 21.14 -20.93
C GLN A 276 -6.75 21.44 -19.90
N LEU A 277 -5.49 21.33 -20.34
CA LEU A 277 -4.32 21.90 -19.65
C LEU A 277 -4.44 23.43 -19.64
N GLY A 278 -5.24 24.00 -18.73
CA GLY A 278 -5.39 25.44 -18.58
C GLY A 278 -4.07 26.04 -18.07
N ALA A 279 -3.28 26.65 -18.96
CA ALA A 279 -1.92 27.07 -18.65
C ALA A 279 -1.89 28.10 -17.50
N GLU A 280 -2.80 29.08 -17.54
CA GLU A 280 -2.96 30.06 -16.46
C GLU A 280 -3.25 29.36 -15.12
N TYR A 281 -4.17 28.39 -15.11
CA TYR A 281 -4.52 27.65 -13.89
C TYR A 281 -3.33 26.87 -13.36
N ILE A 282 -2.61 26.14 -14.21
CA ILE A 282 -1.44 25.34 -13.83
C ILE A 282 -0.36 26.23 -13.20
N CYS A 283 -0.05 27.36 -13.84
CA CYS A 283 0.95 28.30 -13.34
C CYS A 283 0.50 29.00 -12.05
N ARG A 284 -0.78 29.38 -11.94
CA ARG A 284 -1.33 30.07 -10.76
C ARG A 284 -1.48 29.16 -9.55
N TYR A 285 -1.88 27.91 -9.77
CA TYR A 285 -2.20 26.94 -8.73
C TYR A 285 -1.23 25.76 -8.68
N LYS A 286 0.04 25.98 -9.05
CA LYS A 286 1.11 24.96 -9.10
C LYS A 286 1.26 24.09 -7.83
N GLY A 287 0.89 24.61 -6.66
CA GLY A 287 0.88 23.87 -5.39
C GLY A 287 -0.41 23.09 -5.07
N GLY A 288 -1.50 23.36 -5.78
CA GLY A 288 -2.84 22.80 -5.55
C GLY A 288 -3.34 21.89 -6.67
N LEU A 289 -2.45 21.44 -7.56
CA LEU A 289 -2.81 20.54 -8.65
C LEU A 289 -3.23 19.15 -8.13
N ILE A 290 -4.04 18.45 -8.91
CA ILE A 290 -4.57 17.11 -8.61
C ILE A 290 -4.05 16.09 -9.61
N GLY A 291 -4.32 14.80 -9.38
CA GLY A 291 -3.84 13.68 -10.20
C GLY A 291 -3.92 13.90 -11.71
N LYS A 292 -5.10 14.26 -12.24
CA LYS A 292 -5.30 14.50 -13.68
C LYS A 292 -4.34 15.53 -14.29
N HIS A 293 -3.98 16.57 -13.53
CA HIS A 293 -3.05 17.59 -14.00
C HIS A 293 -1.64 17.02 -14.08
N PHE A 294 -1.21 16.26 -13.06
CA PHE A 294 0.11 15.64 -13.04
C PHE A 294 0.27 14.57 -14.11
N GLU A 295 -0.77 13.76 -14.33
CA GLU A 295 -0.81 12.77 -15.41
C GLU A 295 -0.60 13.42 -16.78
N SER A 296 -1.33 14.51 -17.04
CA SER A 296 -1.23 15.24 -18.31
C SER A 296 0.11 15.94 -18.46
N LEU A 297 0.60 16.57 -17.38
CA LEU A 297 1.91 17.24 -17.39
C LEU A 297 3.03 16.24 -17.65
N ALA A 298 3.04 15.08 -17.00
CA ALA A 298 4.09 14.08 -17.18
C ALA A 298 4.28 13.66 -18.64
N GLN A 299 3.22 13.67 -19.46
CA GLN A 299 3.27 13.34 -20.88
C GLN A 299 3.91 14.44 -21.74
N VAL A 300 3.82 15.71 -21.33
CA VAL A 300 4.17 16.86 -22.18
C VAL A 300 5.37 17.66 -21.67
N MET A 301 5.78 17.47 -20.41
CA MET A 301 6.80 18.28 -19.75
C MET A 301 8.11 18.42 -20.54
N PRO A 302 8.68 17.36 -21.18
CA PRO A 302 9.90 17.49 -21.97
C PRO A 302 9.80 18.54 -23.08
N TYR A 303 8.64 18.68 -23.74
CA TYR A 303 8.40 19.66 -24.80
C TYR A 303 8.21 21.09 -24.27
N LEU A 304 7.83 21.23 -23.01
CA LEU A 304 7.57 22.54 -22.40
C LEU A 304 8.84 23.19 -21.86
N ILE A 305 9.84 22.39 -21.47
CA ILE A 305 11.00 22.85 -20.70
C ILE A 305 12.35 22.63 -21.39
N TYR A 306 12.37 22.12 -22.63
CA TYR A 306 13.59 21.64 -23.30
C TYR A 306 14.75 22.66 -23.32
N ASP A 307 14.44 23.95 -23.36
CA ASP A 307 15.39 25.08 -23.33
C ASP A 307 15.30 25.94 -22.06
N LEU A 308 14.50 25.53 -21.07
CA LEU A 308 14.22 26.31 -19.86
C LEU A 308 14.91 25.74 -18.59
N VAL A 309 15.41 24.51 -18.64
CA VAL A 309 15.99 23.82 -17.47
C VAL A 309 17.33 23.16 -17.80
N PRO A 310 18.15 22.85 -16.78
CA PRO A 310 19.36 22.04 -16.97
C PRO A 310 19.06 20.67 -17.60
N GLN A 311 20.01 20.15 -18.39
CA GLN A 311 19.85 18.91 -19.17
C GLN A 311 19.46 17.69 -18.31
N ASN A 312 19.96 17.59 -17.08
CA ASN A 312 19.63 16.50 -16.17
C ASN A 312 18.16 16.56 -15.71
N VAL A 313 17.58 17.75 -15.59
CA VAL A 313 16.16 17.93 -15.25
C VAL A 313 15.27 17.52 -16.43
N LEU A 314 15.65 17.92 -17.64
CA LEU A 314 14.98 17.50 -18.87
C LEU A 314 15.01 15.98 -19.02
N HIS A 315 16.18 15.36 -18.85
CA HIS A 315 16.36 13.91 -18.91
C HIS A 315 15.48 13.17 -17.89
N ALA A 316 15.43 13.66 -16.64
CA ALA A 316 14.56 13.06 -15.63
C ALA A 316 13.06 13.18 -15.99
N TRP A 317 12.62 14.27 -16.63
CA TRP A 317 11.26 14.37 -17.15
C TRP A 317 10.99 13.39 -18.30
N SER A 318 11.96 13.14 -19.18
CA SER A 318 11.84 12.11 -20.20
C SER A 318 11.63 10.72 -19.57
N VAL A 319 12.45 10.37 -18.56
CA VAL A 319 12.31 9.10 -17.83
C VAL A 319 10.95 8.99 -17.12
N ILE A 320 10.46 10.08 -16.53
CA ILE A 320 9.12 10.12 -15.92
C ILE A 320 8.02 9.93 -16.98
N GLY A 321 8.17 10.55 -18.16
CA GLY A 321 7.24 10.38 -19.28
C GLY A 321 7.15 8.92 -19.73
N ASP A 322 8.30 8.28 -19.95
CA ASP A 322 8.39 6.86 -20.29
C ASP A 322 7.75 5.97 -19.21
N LEU A 323 7.98 6.30 -17.92
CA LEU A 323 7.43 5.54 -16.80
C LEU A 323 5.90 5.61 -16.76
N VAL A 324 5.34 6.81 -16.96
CA VAL A 324 3.89 7.01 -17.00
C VAL A 324 3.27 6.24 -18.17
N VAL A 325 3.93 6.14 -19.32
CA VAL A 325 3.43 5.33 -20.44
C VAL A 325 3.34 3.85 -20.06
N LEU A 326 4.36 3.30 -19.38
CA LEU A 326 4.35 1.91 -18.94
C LEU A 326 3.30 1.65 -17.86
N LEU A 327 3.15 2.56 -16.90
CA LEU A 327 2.21 2.39 -15.78
C LEU A 327 0.74 2.43 -16.20
N TRP A 328 0.40 3.13 -17.28
CA TRP A 328 -0.97 3.21 -17.83
C TRP A 328 -1.16 2.33 -19.06
N HIS A 329 -0.27 1.36 -19.29
CA HIS A 329 -0.41 0.42 -20.37
C HIS A 329 -1.62 -0.50 -20.13
N THR A 330 -2.64 -0.41 -20.98
CA THR A 330 -3.91 -1.13 -20.80
C THR A 330 -3.94 -2.53 -21.40
N ARG A 331 -2.94 -2.87 -22.23
CA ARG A 331 -2.85 -4.16 -22.91
C ARG A 331 -1.40 -4.55 -23.14
N ILE A 332 -0.95 -5.63 -22.52
CA ILE A 332 0.40 -6.18 -22.73
C ILE A 332 0.31 -7.31 -23.77
N ASP A 333 0.76 -7.03 -25.00
CA ASP A 333 0.78 -8.03 -26.08
C ASP A 333 1.94 -9.01 -25.94
N ASN A 334 3.10 -8.53 -25.48
CA ASN A 334 4.28 -9.34 -25.21
C ASN A 334 4.80 -9.02 -23.80
N LEU A 335 4.59 -9.97 -22.88
CA LEU A 335 5.00 -9.81 -21.48
C LEU A 335 6.51 -9.70 -21.32
N GLU A 336 7.30 -10.45 -22.09
CA GLU A 336 8.76 -10.45 -21.99
C GLU A 336 9.34 -9.09 -22.42
N GLU A 337 8.85 -8.55 -23.55
CA GLU A 337 9.28 -7.24 -24.04
C GLU A 337 8.87 -6.10 -23.09
N TYR A 338 7.66 -6.20 -22.52
CA TYR A 338 7.19 -5.24 -21.52
C TYR A 338 8.08 -5.27 -20.27
N LEU A 339 8.42 -6.46 -19.76
CA LEU A 339 9.29 -6.61 -18.59
C LEU A 339 10.70 -6.06 -18.85
N VAL A 340 11.29 -6.33 -20.01
CA VAL A 340 12.60 -5.76 -20.41
C VAL A 340 12.55 -4.23 -20.44
N SER A 341 11.49 -3.67 -21.01
CA SER A 341 11.30 -2.21 -21.09
C SER A 341 11.14 -1.59 -19.70
N ALA A 342 10.34 -2.21 -18.84
CA ALA A 342 10.13 -1.76 -17.47
C ALA A 342 11.40 -1.85 -16.62
N GLU A 343 12.13 -2.96 -16.70
CA GLU A 343 13.39 -3.16 -15.97
C GLU A 343 14.46 -2.15 -16.42
N SER A 344 14.64 -1.97 -17.73
CA SER A 344 15.60 -1.02 -18.27
C SER A 344 15.30 0.42 -17.85
N LEU A 345 14.03 0.78 -17.67
CA LEU A 345 13.65 2.13 -17.26
C LEU A 345 13.86 2.34 -15.75
N VAL A 346 13.52 1.34 -14.93
CA VAL A 346 13.57 1.44 -13.47
C VAL A 346 15.00 1.30 -12.93
N PHE A 347 15.78 0.37 -13.48
CA PHE A 347 17.14 0.07 -13.00
C PHE A 347 18.25 0.70 -13.86
N GLY A 348 17.87 1.39 -14.94
CA GLY A 348 18.79 1.88 -15.95
C GLY A 348 19.14 0.80 -16.97
N ARG A 349 19.55 1.20 -18.18
CA ARG A 349 20.13 0.27 -19.16
C ARG A 349 21.41 -0.31 -18.55
N THR A 350 21.40 -1.61 -18.26
CA THR A 350 22.62 -2.38 -17.96
C THR A 350 23.53 -2.48 -19.18
#